data_AF-A0A670IWK0-F1
#
_entry.id   AF-A0A670IWK0-F1
#
_cell.length_a   1.000
_cell.length_b   1.000
_cell.length_c   1.000
_cell.angle_alpha   90.00
_cell.angle_beta   90.00
_cell.angle_gamma   90.00
#
_symmetry.space_group_name_H-M   'P 1'
#
loop_
_entity.id
_entity.type
_entity.pdbx_description
1 polymer ?
#
loop_
_entity_poly.entity_id
_entity_poly.type
_entity_poly.pdbx_seq_one_letter_code
_entity_poly.pdbx_strand_id
1 'polypeptide(L)'
;MVMAYFVESFWGERNNGFDVLYHNMKHGHVSTKELADFIRERATIEEAYSRSMTKLAKSASNYSQLGTFAPVWDVFKSSSEKLASCHLELVRKLQELIKEVQKYGDEQLKAHKKTKEEVSGTLEAMQNIQNITQALQKAKENYNSKCVEQERLKKEGATQREIDKAAVKSKKATDTYKLYVEKYAAAKSDFEQKMTETAQVNLFSICKANTIICTVSALLTYNFPRSLEKENTVSKLNKSVPNLHSWL
;
A
#
# COMPACT_ATOMS: atom_id res chain seq x y z
N MET A 1 5.34 -0.41 19.17
CA MET A 1 6.75 -0.55 18.73
C MET A 1 6.97 -0.30 17.23
N VAL A 2 5.93 -0.17 16.39
CA VAL A 2 6.08 0.13 14.93
C VAL A 2 6.22 1.64 14.63
N MET A 3 5.77 2.53 15.54
CA MET A 3 5.73 3.99 15.34
C MET A 3 7.10 4.67 15.19
N ALA A 4 8.16 4.16 15.83
CA ALA A 4 9.49 4.80 15.80
C ALA A 4 10.29 4.46 14.53
N TYR A 5 10.06 3.28 13.95
CA TYR A 5 10.91 2.74 12.88
C TYR A 5 10.87 3.61 11.60
N PHE A 6 9.72 4.22 11.32
CA PHE A 6 9.51 4.99 10.10
C PHE A 6 10.03 6.43 10.20
N VAL A 7 9.91 7.03 11.39
CA VAL A 7 10.57 8.31 11.67
C VAL A 7 12.07 8.09 11.52
N GLU A 8 12.64 7.09 12.19
CA GLU A 8 14.09 6.84 12.21
C GLU A 8 14.69 6.44 10.85
N SER A 9 13.93 5.81 9.95
CA SER A 9 14.48 5.24 8.71
C SER A 9 14.42 6.15 7.47
N PHE A 10 13.67 7.26 7.50
CA PHE A 10 13.35 8.06 6.30
C PHE A 10 14.04 9.43 6.24
N TRP A 11 15.04 9.68 7.08
CA TRP A 11 15.79 10.95 7.12
C TRP A 11 16.97 11.06 6.14
N GLY A 12 17.27 10.05 5.32
CA GLY A 12 18.53 9.90 4.55
C GLY A 12 19.03 11.17 3.84
N GLU A 13 20.32 11.22 3.50
CA GLU A 13 21.12 12.43 3.14
C GLU A 13 20.50 13.44 2.15
N ARG A 14 19.52 13.03 1.32
CA ARG A 14 18.83 13.91 0.36
C ARG A 14 17.47 14.45 0.84
N ASN A 15 17.02 14.06 2.03
CA ASN A 15 15.69 14.34 2.58
C ASN A 15 14.53 13.78 1.72
N ASN A 16 14.78 12.75 0.90
CA ASN A 16 13.80 12.18 -0.04
C ASN A 16 12.78 11.23 0.61
N GLY A 17 12.83 11.02 1.93
CA GLY A 17 11.94 10.07 2.59
C GLY A 17 10.46 10.43 2.45
N PHE A 18 10.15 11.72 2.33
CA PHE A 18 8.82 12.23 2.06
C PHE A 18 8.29 11.76 0.70
N ASP A 19 9.08 11.86 -0.37
CA ASP A 19 8.67 11.45 -1.72
C ASP A 19 8.39 9.94 -1.79
N VAL A 20 9.22 9.13 -1.13
CA VAL A 20 9.03 7.67 -1.06
C VAL A 20 7.72 7.33 -0.35
N LEU A 21 7.46 7.99 0.79
CA LEU A 21 6.21 7.85 1.55
C LEU A 21 4.98 8.23 0.73
N TYR A 22 5.05 9.39 0.08
CA TYR A 22 3.96 9.93 -0.70
C TYR A 22 3.64 9.04 -1.92
N HIS A 23 4.67 8.56 -2.63
CA HIS A 23 4.49 7.65 -3.75
C HIS A 23 3.99 6.27 -3.34
N ASN A 24 4.45 5.72 -2.20
CA ASN A 24 3.93 4.46 -1.68
C ASN A 24 2.45 4.56 -1.32
N MET A 25 2.04 5.67 -0.69
CA MET A 25 0.63 5.92 -0.39
C MET A 25 -0.21 6.01 -1.68
N LYS A 26 0.29 6.67 -2.72
CA LYS A 26 -0.36 6.75 -4.03
C LYS A 26 -0.55 5.37 -4.68
N HIS A 27 0.44 4.47 -4.54
CA HIS A 27 0.34 3.11 -5.07
C HIS A 27 -0.70 2.24 -4.35
N GLY A 28 -1.04 2.55 -3.10
CA GLY A 28 -2.05 1.79 -2.36
C GLY A 28 -3.42 1.74 -3.04
N HIS A 29 -3.80 2.78 -3.78
CA HIS A 29 -5.06 2.80 -4.55
C HIS A 29 -5.04 1.80 -5.73
N VAL A 30 -3.88 1.63 -6.37
CA VAL A 30 -3.70 0.68 -7.48
C VAL A 30 -3.95 -0.73 -6.97
N SER A 31 -3.34 -1.09 -5.83
CA SER A 31 -3.53 -2.41 -5.22
C SER A 31 -4.99 -2.68 -4.83
N THR A 32 -5.71 -1.69 -4.30
CA THR A 32 -7.14 -1.83 -3.98
C THR A 32 -7.98 -2.11 -5.24
N LYS A 33 -7.66 -1.43 -6.35
CA LYS A 33 -8.33 -1.64 -7.64
C LYS A 33 -8.04 -3.02 -8.21
N GLU A 34 -6.77 -3.42 -8.25
CA GLU A 34 -6.35 -4.74 -8.72
C GLU A 34 -6.99 -5.88 -7.90
N LEU A 35 -7.13 -5.70 -6.58
CA LEU A 35 -7.83 -6.64 -5.72
C LEU A 35 -9.32 -6.76 -6.09
N ALA A 36 -10.01 -5.65 -6.33
CA ALA A 36 -11.41 -5.67 -6.76
C ALA A 36 -11.59 -6.37 -8.12
N ASP A 37 -10.65 -6.16 -9.04
CA ASP A 37 -10.63 -6.81 -10.36
C ASP A 37 -10.42 -8.32 -10.21
N PHE A 38 -9.47 -8.75 -9.39
CA PHE A 38 -9.23 -10.16 -9.09
C PHE A 38 -10.45 -10.85 -8.47
N ILE A 39 -11.11 -10.21 -7.50
CA ILE A 39 -12.33 -10.78 -6.88
C ILE A 39 -13.47 -10.89 -7.90
N ARG A 40 -13.55 -9.95 -8.86
CA ARG A 40 -14.55 -10.00 -9.94
C ARG A 40 -14.31 -11.16 -10.90
N GLU A 41 -13.05 -11.42 -11.26
CA GLU A 41 -12.69 -12.59 -12.05
C GLU A 41 -13.05 -13.88 -11.30
N ARG A 42 -12.73 -13.94 -10.00
CA ARG A 42 -13.12 -15.07 -9.16
C ARG A 42 -14.63 -15.28 -9.13
N ALA A 43 -15.43 -14.22 -8.95
CA ALA A 43 -16.88 -14.30 -8.97
C ALA A 43 -17.42 -14.80 -10.33
N THR A 44 -16.79 -14.41 -11.43
CA THR A 44 -17.16 -14.87 -12.79
C THR A 44 -16.91 -16.37 -12.95
N ILE A 45 -15.79 -16.88 -12.44
CA ILE A 45 -15.46 -18.31 -12.44
C ILE A 45 -16.48 -19.09 -11.61
N GLU A 46 -16.78 -18.62 -10.40
CA GLU A 46 -17.75 -19.25 -9.50
C GLU A 46 -19.17 -19.29 -10.10
N GLU A 47 -19.56 -18.22 -10.81
CA GLU A 47 -20.85 -18.17 -11.50
C GLU A 47 -20.91 -19.17 -12.66
N ALA A 48 -19.85 -19.29 -13.45
CA ALA A 48 -19.76 -20.29 -14.52
C ALA A 48 -19.83 -21.73 -13.97
N TYR A 49 -19.20 -21.99 -12.82
CA TYR A 49 -19.29 -23.27 -12.12
C TYR A 49 -20.73 -23.56 -11.67
N SER A 50 -21.39 -22.63 -10.99
CA SER A 50 -22.78 -22.76 -10.55
C SER A 50 -23.73 -23.05 -11.73
N ARG A 51 -23.56 -22.32 -12.85
CA ARG A 51 -24.36 -22.53 -14.08
C ARG A 51 -24.14 -23.93 -14.67
N SER A 52 -22.90 -24.41 -14.67
CA SER A 52 -22.55 -25.75 -15.18
C SER A 52 -23.13 -26.85 -14.29
N MET A 53 -23.03 -26.71 -12.96
CA MET A 53 -23.65 -27.63 -12.00
C MET A 53 -25.18 -27.65 -12.11
N THR A 54 -25.81 -26.50 -12.34
CA THR A 54 -27.26 -26.41 -12.57
C THR A 54 -27.68 -27.17 -13.84
N LYS A 55 -26.89 -27.08 -14.92
CA LYS A 55 -27.15 -27.84 -16.15
C LYS A 55 -26.98 -29.34 -15.92
N LEU A 56 -25.94 -29.75 -15.20
CA LEU A 56 -25.70 -31.15 -14.83
C LEU A 56 -26.86 -31.71 -14.02
N ALA A 57 -27.34 -30.99 -13.01
CA ALA A 57 -28.47 -31.42 -12.20
C ALA A 57 -29.75 -31.64 -13.02
N LYS A 58 -30.04 -30.75 -13.98
CA LYS A 58 -31.17 -30.92 -14.90
C LYS A 58 -31.01 -32.14 -15.80
N SER A 59 -29.79 -32.41 -16.29
CA SER A 59 -29.51 -33.57 -17.12
C SER A 59 -29.72 -34.90 -16.41
N ALA A 60 -29.61 -34.94 -15.07
CA ALA A 60 -29.88 -36.14 -14.28
C ALA A 60 -31.32 -36.67 -14.48
N SER A 61 -32.26 -35.78 -14.80
CA SER A 61 -33.66 -36.16 -15.08
C SER A 61 -33.85 -36.81 -16.46
N ASN A 62 -32.85 -36.78 -17.34
CA ASN A 62 -32.91 -37.36 -18.68
C ASN A 62 -32.42 -38.82 -18.72
N TYR A 63 -31.84 -39.34 -17.63
CA TYR A 63 -31.40 -40.73 -17.56
C TYR A 63 -32.56 -41.68 -17.28
N SER A 64 -32.35 -42.98 -17.51
CA SER A 64 -33.35 -44.02 -17.32
C SER A 64 -33.94 -43.97 -15.90
N GLN A 65 -35.27 -43.83 -15.85
CA GLN A 65 -36.06 -43.89 -14.61
C GLN A 65 -36.56 -45.32 -14.32
N LEU A 66 -36.04 -46.30 -15.05
CA LEU A 66 -36.36 -47.72 -14.88
C LEU A 66 -35.28 -48.42 -14.05
N GLY A 67 -35.71 -49.37 -13.23
CA GLY A 67 -34.84 -50.21 -12.40
C GLY A 67 -34.56 -49.62 -11.02
N THR A 68 -33.93 -50.43 -10.17
CA THR A 68 -33.66 -50.10 -8.76
C THR A 68 -32.69 -48.93 -8.57
N PHE A 69 -31.95 -48.55 -9.62
CA PHE A 69 -31.04 -47.40 -9.60
C PHE A 69 -31.74 -46.05 -9.83
N ALA A 70 -32.99 -46.04 -10.32
CA ALA A 70 -33.70 -44.80 -10.64
C ALA A 70 -33.72 -43.76 -9.49
N PRO A 71 -33.95 -44.12 -8.21
CA PRO A 71 -33.94 -43.16 -7.10
C PRO A 71 -32.57 -42.52 -6.82
N VAL A 72 -31.47 -43.14 -7.30
CA VAL A 72 -30.12 -42.60 -7.12
C VAL A 72 -29.92 -41.35 -7.97
N TRP A 73 -30.56 -41.27 -9.14
CA TRP A 73 -30.52 -40.07 -9.99
C TRP A 73 -31.14 -38.85 -9.32
N ASP A 74 -32.18 -39.02 -8.50
CA ASP A 74 -32.76 -37.93 -7.71
C ASP A 74 -31.80 -37.42 -6.64
N VAL A 75 -30.98 -38.31 -6.06
CA VAL A 75 -29.92 -37.92 -5.12
C VAL A 75 -28.83 -37.11 -5.82
N PHE A 76 -28.40 -37.54 -7.02
CA PHE A 76 -27.44 -36.77 -7.82
C PHE A 76 -27.98 -35.41 -8.25
N LYS A 77 -29.25 -35.35 -8.65
CA LYS A 77 -29.93 -34.09 -8.97
C LYS A 77 -29.97 -33.15 -7.77
N SER A 78 -30.51 -33.60 -6.63
CA SER A 78 -30.66 -32.75 -5.43
C SER A 78 -29.32 -32.29 -4.87
N SER A 79 -28.29 -33.14 -4.88
CA SER A 79 -26.95 -32.75 -4.44
C SER A 79 -26.32 -31.73 -5.38
N SER A 80 -26.43 -31.94 -6.70
CA SER A 80 -25.92 -30.99 -7.70
C SER A 80 -26.62 -29.63 -7.66
N GLU A 81 -27.93 -29.59 -7.40
CA GLU A 81 -28.71 -28.35 -7.20
C GLU A 81 -28.25 -27.57 -5.95
N LYS A 82 -27.96 -28.29 -4.85
CA LYS A 82 -27.46 -27.69 -3.61
C LYS A 82 -26.06 -27.12 -3.81
N LEU A 83 -25.16 -27.87 -4.45
CA LEU A 83 -23.80 -27.41 -4.75
C LEU A 83 -23.85 -26.17 -5.67
N ALA A 84 -24.67 -26.20 -6.73
CA ALA A 84 -24.89 -25.03 -7.58
C ALA A 84 -25.36 -23.79 -6.79
N SER A 85 -26.27 -23.98 -5.84
CA SER A 85 -26.81 -22.92 -4.98
C SER A 85 -25.76 -22.35 -4.03
N CYS A 86 -24.90 -23.19 -3.45
CA CYS A 86 -23.79 -22.76 -2.59
C CYS A 86 -22.79 -21.87 -3.35
N HIS A 87 -22.41 -22.26 -4.58
CA HIS A 87 -21.55 -21.45 -5.42
C HIS A 87 -22.20 -20.12 -5.81
N LEU A 88 -23.51 -20.10 -6.10
CA LEU A 88 -24.22 -18.86 -6.38
C LEU A 88 -24.30 -17.93 -5.15
N GLU A 89 -24.45 -18.49 -3.95
CA GLU A 89 -24.39 -17.71 -2.70
C GLU A 89 -23.00 -17.11 -2.50
N LEU A 90 -21.93 -17.86 -2.81
CA LEU A 90 -20.57 -17.34 -2.79
C LEU A 90 -20.39 -16.17 -3.75
N VAL A 91 -20.90 -16.27 -4.99
CA VAL A 91 -20.87 -15.16 -5.96
C VAL A 91 -21.49 -13.90 -5.38
N ARG A 92 -22.66 -14.00 -4.71
CA ARG A 92 -23.30 -12.85 -4.07
C ARG A 92 -22.43 -12.22 -2.98
N LYS A 93 -21.79 -13.04 -2.15
CA LYS A 93 -20.87 -12.56 -1.10
C LYS A 93 -19.63 -11.88 -1.70
N LEU A 94 -19.07 -12.45 -2.78
CA LEU A 94 -17.96 -11.85 -3.50
C LEU A 94 -18.36 -10.50 -4.12
N GLN A 95 -19.58 -10.36 -4.64
CA GLN A 95 -20.10 -9.10 -5.17
C GLN A 95 -20.27 -8.02 -4.09
N GLU A 96 -20.76 -8.37 -2.90
CA GLU A 96 -20.80 -7.44 -1.77
C GLU A 96 -19.39 -7.04 -1.32
N LEU A 97 -18.46 -8.00 -1.26
CA LEU A 97 -17.06 -7.72 -0.94
C LEU A 97 -16.41 -6.77 -1.95
N ILE A 98 -16.69 -6.92 -3.25
CA ILE A 98 -16.22 -5.97 -4.27
C ILE A 98 -16.70 -4.55 -3.97
N LYS A 99 -17.96 -4.37 -3.55
CA LYS A 99 -18.49 -3.04 -3.19
C LYS A 99 -17.77 -2.47 -1.97
N GLU A 100 -17.48 -3.27 -0.97
CA GLU A 100 -16.72 -2.85 0.22
C GLU A 100 -15.29 -2.42 -0.14
N VAL A 101 -14.60 -3.21 -0.98
CA VAL A 101 -13.26 -2.89 -1.48
C VAL A 101 -13.26 -1.61 -2.31
N GLN A 102 -14.26 -1.42 -3.18
CA GLN A 102 -14.41 -0.20 -3.97
C GLN A 102 -14.68 1.03 -3.10
N LYS A 103 -15.59 0.92 -2.13
CA LYS A 103 -15.87 1.96 -1.14
C LYS A 103 -14.61 2.35 -0.37
N TYR A 104 -13.82 1.37 0.05
CA TYR A 104 -12.53 1.62 0.68
C TYR A 104 -11.56 2.35 -0.27
N GLY A 105 -11.51 1.97 -1.55
CA GLY A 105 -10.72 2.67 -2.56
C GLY A 105 -11.09 4.15 -2.71
N ASP A 106 -12.38 4.48 -2.65
CA ASP A 106 -12.87 5.87 -2.68
C ASP A 106 -12.52 6.64 -1.40
N GLU A 107 -12.67 6.01 -0.24
CA GLU A 107 -12.27 6.57 1.05
C GLU A 107 -10.75 6.83 1.11
N GLN A 108 -9.96 5.90 0.56
CA GLN A 108 -8.51 6.03 0.41
C GLN A 108 -8.12 7.20 -0.49
N LEU A 109 -8.84 7.41 -1.61
CA LEU A 109 -8.67 8.56 -2.51
C LEU A 109 -8.96 9.89 -1.81
N LYS A 110 -10.07 9.96 -1.05
CA LYS A 110 -10.43 11.15 -0.26
C LYS A 110 -9.39 11.42 0.82
N ALA A 111 -8.96 10.39 1.53
CA ALA A 111 -7.90 10.49 2.53
C ALA A 111 -6.59 10.97 1.89
N HIS A 112 -6.19 10.42 0.75
CA HIS A 112 -5.00 10.86 0.02
C HIS A 112 -5.08 12.33 -0.39
N LYS A 113 -6.23 12.81 -0.87
CA LYS A 113 -6.42 14.23 -1.22
C LYS A 113 -6.27 15.13 0.00
N LYS A 114 -6.92 14.77 1.11
CA LYS A 114 -6.80 15.49 2.39
C LYS A 114 -5.36 15.51 2.88
N THR A 115 -4.71 14.35 2.90
CA THR A 115 -3.31 14.23 3.30
C THR A 115 -2.41 15.08 2.41
N LYS A 116 -2.61 15.11 1.08
CA LYS A 116 -1.84 15.97 0.17
C LYS A 116 -1.87 17.45 0.59
N GLU A 117 -3.04 17.94 0.99
CA GLU A 117 -3.20 19.31 1.48
C GLU A 117 -2.49 19.51 2.82
N GLU A 118 -2.63 18.58 3.76
CA GLU A 118 -2.00 18.62 5.09
C GLU A 118 -0.46 18.54 5.03
N VAL A 119 0.09 17.79 4.08
CA VAL A 119 1.54 17.59 3.94
C VAL A 119 2.24 18.60 3.03
N SER A 120 1.48 19.52 2.43
CA SER A 120 2.04 20.56 1.56
C SER A 120 3.09 21.41 2.27
N GLY A 121 2.87 21.76 3.54
CA GLY A 121 3.83 22.48 4.38
C GLY A 121 5.12 21.68 4.65
N THR A 122 5.03 20.36 4.71
CA THR A 122 6.19 19.46 4.85
C THR A 122 7.02 19.41 3.56
N LEU A 123 6.34 19.39 2.41
CA LEU A 123 6.99 19.48 1.10
C LEU A 123 7.72 20.83 0.92
N GLU A 124 7.08 21.93 1.32
CA GLU A 124 7.73 23.26 1.31
C GLU A 124 8.95 23.31 2.22
N ALA A 125 8.84 22.76 3.44
CA ALA A 125 9.97 22.67 4.37
C ALA A 125 11.12 21.81 3.82
N MET A 126 10.80 20.70 3.16
CA MET A 126 11.76 19.83 2.46
C MET A 126 12.50 20.59 1.34
N GLN A 127 11.76 21.31 0.49
CA GLN A 127 12.37 22.10 -0.58
C GLN A 127 13.23 23.24 -0.03
N ASN A 128 12.78 23.87 1.06
CA ASN A 128 13.50 24.94 1.73
C ASN A 128 14.83 24.45 2.32
N ILE A 129 14.84 23.33 3.05
CA ILE A 129 16.08 22.78 3.62
C ILE A 129 17.05 22.34 2.51
N GLN A 130 16.57 21.76 1.40
CA GLN A 130 17.40 21.42 0.25
C GLN A 130 18.06 22.66 -0.37
N ASN A 131 17.27 23.72 -0.59
CA ASN A 131 17.76 24.99 -1.14
C ASN A 131 18.80 25.66 -0.22
N ILE A 132 18.53 25.70 1.08
CA ILE A 132 19.44 26.30 2.08
C ILE A 132 20.72 25.47 2.20
N THR A 133 20.63 24.14 2.13
CA THR A 133 21.80 23.24 2.15
C THR A 133 22.74 23.53 0.98
N GLN A 134 22.19 23.68 -0.23
CA GLN A 134 22.98 24.04 -1.41
C GLN A 134 23.61 25.44 -1.29
N ALA A 135 22.86 26.41 -0.77
CA ALA A 135 23.37 27.77 -0.56
C ALA A 135 24.47 27.82 0.51
N LEU A 136 24.31 27.06 1.60
CA LEU A 136 25.30 26.92 2.66
C LEU A 136 26.60 26.32 2.13
N GLN A 137 26.51 25.28 1.30
CA GLN A 137 27.68 24.66 0.68
C GLN A 137 28.46 25.65 -0.20
N LYS A 138 27.76 26.40 -1.06
CA LYS A 138 28.38 27.47 -1.87
C LYS A 138 29.01 28.57 -1.01
N ALA A 139 28.35 28.97 0.08
CA ALA A 139 28.88 29.98 1.00
C ALA A 139 30.15 29.48 1.72
N LYS A 140 30.19 28.20 2.12
CA LYS A 140 31.35 27.54 2.73
C LYS A 140 32.54 27.50 1.77
N GLU A 141 32.32 27.11 0.52
CA GLU A 141 33.35 27.07 -0.54
C GLU A 141 33.92 28.47 -0.81
N ASN A 142 33.04 29.48 -0.91
CA ASN A 142 33.47 30.87 -1.07
C ASN A 142 34.26 31.39 0.14
N TYR A 143 33.82 31.09 1.37
CA TYR A 143 34.56 31.41 2.59
C TYR A 143 35.97 30.81 2.56
N ASN A 144 36.09 29.51 2.30
CA ASN A 144 37.38 28.83 2.22
C ASN A 144 38.29 29.46 1.14
N SER A 145 37.74 29.76 -0.04
CA SER A 145 38.48 30.42 -1.12
C SER A 145 39.02 31.80 -0.70
N LYS A 146 38.22 32.63 -0.01
CA LYS A 146 38.67 33.95 0.46
C LYS A 146 39.69 33.87 1.59
N CYS A 147 39.58 32.89 2.48
CA CYS A 147 40.58 32.66 3.52
C CYS A 147 41.92 32.23 2.92
N VAL A 148 41.92 31.28 1.98
CA VAL A 148 43.14 30.81 1.31
C VAL A 148 43.82 31.97 0.56
N GLU A 149 43.05 32.78 -0.18
CA GLU A 149 43.60 33.93 -0.90
C GLU A 149 44.21 34.98 0.04
N GLN A 150 43.56 35.26 1.16
CA GLN A 150 44.08 36.18 2.17
C GLN A 150 45.42 35.69 2.74
N GLU A 151 45.54 34.40 3.05
CA GLU A 151 46.78 33.81 3.56
C GLU A 151 47.89 33.74 2.49
N ARG A 152 47.52 33.52 1.23
CA ARG A 152 48.45 33.56 0.09
C ARG A 152 49.09 34.95 -0.04
N LEU A 153 48.27 36.01 -0.05
CA LEU A 153 48.74 37.40 -0.14
C LEU A 153 49.66 37.79 1.03
N LYS A 154 49.39 37.28 2.24
CA LYS A 154 50.30 37.46 3.40
C LYS A 154 51.65 36.78 3.20
N LYS A 155 51.65 35.54 2.67
CA LYS A 155 52.90 34.77 2.45
C LYS A 155 53.75 35.32 1.32
N GLU A 156 53.12 35.86 0.27
CA GLU A 156 53.80 36.45 -0.88
C GLU A 156 54.30 37.88 -0.64
N GLY A 157 54.04 38.46 0.54
CA GLY A 157 54.49 39.81 0.88
C GLY A 157 53.77 40.90 0.10
N ALA A 158 52.48 40.70 -0.22
CA ALA A 158 51.65 41.72 -0.87
C ALA A 158 51.57 43.01 -0.05
N THR A 159 51.19 44.12 -0.69
CA THR A 159 51.12 45.41 0.02
C THR A 159 50.06 45.38 1.12
N GLN A 160 50.27 46.16 2.19
CA GLN A 160 49.33 46.24 3.32
C GLN A 160 47.90 46.56 2.84
N ARG A 161 47.76 47.44 1.85
CA ARG A 161 46.47 47.83 1.26
C ARG A 161 45.76 46.64 0.57
N GLU A 162 46.50 45.73 -0.06
CA GLU A 162 45.95 44.55 -0.71
C GLU A 162 45.52 43.49 0.32
N ILE A 163 46.33 43.31 1.37
CA ILE A 163 46.01 42.42 2.49
C ILE A 163 44.74 42.89 3.21
N ASP A 164 44.62 44.19 3.49
CA ASP A 164 43.43 44.77 4.13
C ASP A 164 42.18 44.59 3.26
N LYS A 165 42.32 44.80 1.94
CA LYS A 165 41.22 44.58 0.98
C LYS A 165 40.79 43.11 0.93
N ALA A 166 41.73 42.16 1.00
CA ALA A 166 41.42 40.74 1.07
C ALA A 166 40.78 40.35 2.41
N ALA A 167 41.23 40.95 3.52
CA ALA A 167 40.65 40.76 4.85
C ALA A 167 39.18 41.20 4.91
N VAL A 168 38.82 42.34 4.30
CA VAL A 168 37.43 42.79 4.21
C VAL A 168 36.56 41.80 3.41
N LYS A 169 37.08 41.24 2.30
CA LYS A 169 36.37 40.23 1.50
C LYS A 169 36.17 38.92 2.29
N SER A 170 37.20 38.48 3.01
CA SER A 170 37.18 37.29 3.87
C SER A 170 36.19 37.45 5.01
N LYS A 171 36.16 38.62 5.67
CA LYS A 171 35.17 38.96 6.69
C LYS A 171 33.73 38.90 6.14
N LYS A 172 33.47 39.53 5.00
CA LYS A 172 32.14 39.48 4.34
C LYS A 172 31.71 38.05 4.00
N ALA A 173 32.63 37.22 3.51
CA ALA A 173 32.36 35.81 3.23
C ALA A 173 32.07 35.02 4.52
N THR A 174 32.77 35.33 5.62
CA THR A 174 32.53 34.74 6.95
C THR A 174 31.14 35.07 7.48
N ASP A 175 30.74 36.35 7.41
CA ASP A 175 29.41 36.79 7.86
C ASP A 175 28.30 36.15 7.02
N THR A 176 28.52 36.01 5.70
CA THR A 176 27.60 35.30 4.80
C THR A 176 27.48 33.82 5.16
N TYR A 177 28.61 33.14 5.42
CA TYR A 177 28.60 31.73 5.82
C TYR A 177 27.87 31.53 7.16
N LYS A 178 28.16 32.35 8.17
CA LYS A 178 27.46 32.32 9.47
C LYS A 178 25.94 32.50 9.32
N LEU A 179 25.52 33.47 8.51
CA LEU A 179 24.10 33.68 8.19
C LEU A 179 23.44 32.42 7.60
N TYR A 180 24.11 31.73 6.69
CA TYR A 180 23.56 30.49 6.11
C TYR A 180 23.57 29.32 7.10
N VAL A 181 24.51 29.26 8.04
CA VAL A 181 24.50 28.27 9.13
C VAL A 181 23.28 28.46 10.03
N GLU A 182 22.98 29.70 10.42
CA GLU A 182 21.79 30.02 11.22
C GLU A 182 20.49 29.70 10.46
N LYS A 183 20.41 30.08 9.18
CA LYS A 183 19.26 29.73 8.33
C LYS A 183 19.08 28.21 8.18
N TYR A 184 20.17 27.47 8.05
CA TYR A 184 20.13 26.01 7.98
C TYR A 184 19.61 25.40 9.28
N ALA A 185 20.08 25.86 10.44
CA ALA A 185 19.59 25.38 11.73
C ALA A 185 18.08 25.59 11.89
N ALA A 186 17.58 26.77 11.52
CA ALA A 186 16.15 27.08 11.55
C ALA A 186 15.34 26.20 10.59
N ALA A 187 15.81 26.04 9.35
CA ALA A 187 15.15 25.20 8.35
C ALA A 187 15.16 23.72 8.70
N LYS A 188 16.25 23.23 9.32
CA LYS A 188 16.37 21.87 9.84
C LYS A 188 15.35 21.61 10.94
N SER A 189 15.22 22.52 11.91
CA SER A 189 14.23 22.38 12.98
C SER A 189 12.79 22.35 12.43
N ASP A 190 12.44 23.23 11.50
CA ASP A 190 11.10 23.28 10.90
C ASP A 190 10.79 22.00 10.11
N PHE A 191 11.76 21.51 9.33
CA PHE A 191 11.62 20.28 8.57
C PHE A 191 11.47 19.05 9.49
N GLU A 192 12.30 18.91 10.51
CA GLU A 192 12.26 17.78 11.45
C GLU A 192 10.92 17.69 12.19
N GLN A 193 10.39 18.84 12.62
CA GLN A 193 9.08 18.90 13.27
C GLN A 193 7.98 18.43 12.32
N LYS A 194 7.85 19.08 11.15
CA LYS A 194 6.78 18.80 10.19
C LYS A 194 6.84 17.38 9.64
N MET A 195 8.04 16.87 9.39
CA MET A 195 8.26 15.50 8.92
C MET A 195 7.85 14.46 9.98
N THR A 196 8.10 14.73 11.27
CA THR A 196 7.68 13.84 12.37
C THR A 196 6.16 13.77 12.48
N GLU A 197 5.48 14.93 12.45
CA GLU A 197 4.01 15.00 12.49
C GLU A 197 3.39 14.28 11.28
N THR A 198 3.96 14.51 10.09
CA THR A 198 3.52 13.90 8.83
C THR A 198 3.71 12.39 8.82
N ALA A 199 4.85 11.89 9.31
CA ALA A 199 5.13 10.45 9.36
C ALA A 199 4.16 9.71 10.27
N GLN A 200 3.76 10.30 11.40
CA GLN A 200 2.79 9.71 12.33
C GLN A 200 1.39 9.57 11.70
N VAL A 201 0.91 10.60 11.01
CA VAL A 201 -0.40 10.59 10.35
C VAL A 201 -0.43 9.59 9.19
N ASN A 202 0.64 9.51 8.39
CA ASN A 202 0.72 8.63 7.23
C ASN A 202 0.89 7.14 7.58
N LEU A 203 1.52 6.82 8.71
CA LEU A 203 1.65 5.44 9.18
C LEU A 203 0.29 4.76 9.34
N PHE A 204 -0.72 5.52 9.78
CA PHE A 204 -2.07 5.01 9.98
C PHE A 204 -2.73 4.62 8.65
N SER A 205 -2.53 5.41 7.60
CA SER A 205 -3.03 5.12 6.25
C SER A 205 -2.37 3.90 5.64
N ILE A 206 -1.05 3.76 5.79
CA ILE A 206 -0.28 2.60 5.28
C ILE A 206 -0.67 1.31 6.04
N CYS A 207 -0.80 1.35 7.36
CA CYS A 207 -1.23 0.20 8.17
C CYS A 207 -2.66 -0.25 7.86
N LYS A 208 -3.58 0.68 7.56
CA LYS A 208 -4.95 0.35 7.17
C LYS A 208 -5.01 -0.44 5.85
N ALA A 209 -4.22 -0.04 4.86
CA ALA A 209 -4.17 -0.73 3.56
C ALA A 209 -3.72 -2.19 3.71
N ASN A 210 -2.66 -2.44 4.48
CA ASN A 210 -2.17 -3.80 4.75
C ASN A 210 -3.15 -4.65 5.58
N THR A 211 -3.85 -4.04 6.52
CA THR A 211 -4.81 -4.75 7.37
C THR A 211 -6.00 -5.28 6.56
N ILE A 212 -6.48 -4.51 5.59
CA ILE A 212 -7.60 -4.91 4.72
C ILE A 212 -7.18 -6.00 3.74
N ILE A 213 -6.00 -5.89 3.12
CA ILE A 213 -5.47 -6.95 2.25
C ILE A 213 -5.35 -8.28 3.04
N CYS A 214 -4.80 -8.24 4.25
CA CYS A 214 -4.68 -9.41 5.11
C CYS A 214 -6.06 -9.99 5.50
N THR A 215 -7.04 -9.14 5.84
CA THR A 215 -8.38 -9.58 6.23
C THR A 215 -9.14 -10.19 5.06
N VAL A 216 -9.03 -9.59 3.86
CA VAL A 216 -9.68 -10.09 2.64
C VAL A 216 -9.03 -11.40 2.17
N SER A 217 -7.70 -11.50 2.22
CA SER A 217 -6.98 -12.76 1.94
C SER A 217 -7.40 -13.87 2.91
N ALA A 218 -7.54 -13.55 4.20
CA ALA A 218 -8.01 -14.49 5.21
C ALA A 218 -9.47 -14.91 4.96
N LEU A 219 -10.36 -13.99 4.57
CA LEU A 219 -11.76 -14.29 4.23
C LEU A 219 -11.89 -15.19 3.00
N LEU A 220 -11.06 -14.97 1.97
CA LEU A 220 -11.00 -15.83 0.78
C LEU A 220 -10.48 -17.24 1.13
N THR A 221 -9.51 -17.33 2.05
CA THR A 221 -8.92 -18.61 2.47
C THR A 221 -9.84 -19.39 3.42
N TYR A 222 -10.57 -18.71 4.31
CA TYR A 222 -11.36 -19.34 5.38
C TYR A 222 -12.79 -19.73 4.94
N ASN A 223 -13.36 -19.02 3.96
CA ASN A 223 -14.69 -19.38 3.43
C ASN A 223 -14.66 -20.52 2.41
N PHE A 224 -13.49 -20.83 1.82
CA PHE A 224 -13.35 -21.85 0.78
C PHE A 224 -13.46 -23.31 1.29
N PRO A 225 -12.91 -23.70 2.46
CA PRO A 225 -13.01 -25.08 2.96
C PRO A 225 -14.40 -25.39 3.56
N ARG A 226 -15.06 -24.38 4.16
CA ARG A 226 -16.31 -24.58 4.92
C ARG A 226 -17.54 -24.83 4.04
N SER A 227 -17.54 -24.35 2.79
CA SER A 227 -18.58 -24.70 1.81
C SER A 227 -18.44 -26.15 1.34
N LEU A 228 -17.20 -26.65 1.19
CA LEU A 228 -16.91 -28.05 0.83
C LEU A 228 -17.17 -29.02 1.98
N GLU A 229 -16.86 -28.66 3.24
CA GLU A 229 -17.11 -29.53 4.41
C GLU A 229 -18.59 -29.72 4.75
N LYS A 230 -19.45 -28.73 4.46
CA LYS A 230 -20.91 -28.85 4.71
C LYS A 230 -21.60 -29.76 3.70
N GLU A 231 -20.98 -30.01 2.55
CA GLU A 231 -21.43 -30.99 1.55
C GLU A 231 -20.63 -32.29 1.67
N ASN A 232 -20.69 -32.92 2.84
CA ASN A 232 -20.30 -34.33 2.96
C ASN A 232 -21.38 -35.21 2.30
N THR A 233 -21.49 -35.12 0.97
CA THR A 233 -22.49 -35.73 0.07
C THR A 233 -22.46 -37.25 0.17
N VAL A 234 -21.29 -37.81 0.48
CA VAL A 234 -21.05 -39.24 0.74
C VAL A 234 -21.90 -39.76 1.90
N SER A 235 -22.10 -38.95 2.95
CA SER A 235 -22.90 -39.36 4.12
C SER A 235 -24.41 -39.44 3.83
N LYS A 236 -24.91 -38.70 2.82
CA LYS A 236 -26.31 -38.74 2.38
C LYS A 236 -26.55 -39.84 1.35
N LEU A 237 -25.60 -40.09 0.45
CA LEU A 237 -25.63 -41.24 -0.48
C LEU A 237 -25.71 -42.57 0.28
N ASN A 238 -24.92 -42.76 1.33
CA ASN A 238 -24.97 -43.97 2.18
C ASN A 238 -26.28 -44.15 2.95
N LYS A 239 -27.03 -43.07 3.20
CA LYS A 239 -28.33 -43.13 3.89
C LYS A 239 -29.51 -43.37 2.94
N SER A 240 -29.40 -42.89 1.70
CA SER A 240 -30.45 -43.03 0.68
C SER A 240 -30.44 -44.38 -0.03
N VAL A 241 -29.32 -45.13 0.01
CA VAL A 241 -29.22 -46.48 -0.56
C VAL A 241 -28.47 -47.41 0.41
N PRO A 242 -29.15 -47.98 1.42
CA PRO A 242 -28.48 -48.76 2.48
C PRO A 242 -27.74 -50.02 2.00
N ASN A 243 -27.99 -50.48 0.77
CA ASN A 243 -27.59 -51.80 0.29
C ASN A 243 -26.75 -51.79 -1.00
N LEU A 244 -26.00 -50.73 -1.32
CA LEU A 244 -25.12 -50.77 -2.51
C LEU A 244 -24.09 -51.92 -2.44
N HIS A 245 -23.71 -52.34 -1.23
CA HIS A 245 -22.80 -53.47 -0.99
C HIS A 245 -23.41 -54.87 -1.17
N SER A 246 -24.74 -55.02 -1.27
CA SER A 246 -25.37 -56.34 -1.44
C SER A 246 -25.61 -56.74 -2.91
N TRP A 247 -25.14 -55.92 -3.85
CA TRP A 247 -25.34 -56.10 -5.30
C TRP A 247 -24.02 -56.13 -6.11
N LEU A 248 -22.87 -56.13 -5.42
CA LEU A 248 -21.55 -56.51 -5.96
C LEU A 248 -21.22 -57.93 -5.46
#